data_AF-X1RJS2-F1
#
_entry.id   AF-X1RJS2-F1
#
_cell.length_a   1.000
_cell.length_b   1.000
_cell.length_c   1.000
_cell.angle_alpha   90.00
_cell.angle_beta   90.00
_cell.angle_gamma   90.00
#
_symmetry.space_group_name_H-M   'P 1'
#
loop_
_entity.id
_entity.type
_entity.pdbx_description
1 polymer ?
#
loop_
_entity_poly.entity_id
_entity_poly.type
_entity_poly.pdbx_seq_one_letter_code
_entity_poly.pdbx_strand_id
1 'polypeptide(L)'
;MAAENTKVNITGIVLAGGRSSRFGFNKLKIKVDTVPLFIDQIFKLSFFCDEIIISTSKSHYSIVSSELNKIRIYQKKYDFEKIKVSNIKKYPKTNFKNFPEKLSTYPNIKTNIRIISDESDVDNLNTSNSLNITNSEKITPSHKGKGPVIGIYTSLANASYFYSIIVAFDMPFISYNLLKSLVYESGINTEEPSSSEPATISYDYSKKRDAYIIKTEKGFEVLCGLYSKNCLGILKENIGKQKYKISDIFNYLDIEIISINKLKQNRIDSLNFFNINRLED
;
A
#
# COMPACT_ATOMS: atom_id res chain seq x y z
N MET A 1 2.06 29.80 18.55
CA MET A 1 3.04 29.29 17.58
C MET A 1 2.25 28.63 16.46
N ALA A 2 2.41 29.09 15.21
CA ALA A 2 1.77 28.46 14.07
C ALA A 2 2.36 27.05 13.89
N ALA A 3 1.52 26.03 13.75
CA ALA A 3 1.97 24.68 13.45
C ALA A 3 2.73 24.74 12.11
N GLU A 4 4.01 24.38 12.12
CA GLU A 4 4.80 24.28 10.90
C GLU A 4 4.13 23.26 9.98
N ASN A 5 3.65 23.75 8.83
CA ASN A 5 2.97 22.99 7.79
C ASN A 5 4.02 22.16 7.03
N THR A 6 4.65 21.21 7.71
CA THR A 6 5.71 20.36 7.16
C THR A 6 5.09 19.26 6.32
N LYS A 7 5.42 19.23 5.03
CA LYS A 7 5.11 18.13 4.13
C LYS A 7 5.62 16.83 4.75
N VAL A 8 4.75 15.84 4.90
CA VAL A 8 5.15 14.52 5.39
C VAL A 8 5.31 13.59 4.20
N ASN A 9 6.48 12.99 4.09
CA ASN A 9 6.74 12.01 3.06
C ASN A 9 6.09 10.66 3.40
N ILE A 10 5.62 9.96 2.38
CA ILE A 10 4.88 8.69 2.53
C ILE A 10 5.54 7.61 1.67
N THR A 11 5.64 6.41 2.23
CA THR A 11 6.05 5.22 1.48
C THR A 11 4.82 4.49 0.92
N GLY A 12 4.83 4.12 -0.36
CA GLY A 12 3.84 3.23 -0.94
C GLY A 12 4.34 1.78 -0.85
N ILE A 13 3.55 0.86 -0.32
CA ILE A 13 3.89 -0.55 -0.24
C ILE A 13 2.91 -1.34 -1.11
N VAL A 14 3.41 -1.96 -2.17
CA VAL A 14 2.67 -2.90 -2.99
C VAL A 14 2.99 -4.32 -2.51
N LEU A 15 2.01 -4.99 -1.92
CA LEU A 15 2.15 -6.39 -1.48
C LEU A 15 1.98 -7.32 -2.68
N ALA A 16 3.02 -7.50 -3.48
CA ALA A 16 3.10 -8.39 -4.65
C ALA A 16 3.43 -9.85 -4.27
N GLY A 17 2.98 -10.28 -3.10
CA GLY A 17 3.17 -11.61 -2.53
C GLY A 17 1.85 -12.38 -2.44
N GLY A 18 1.89 -13.69 -2.67
CA GLY A 18 0.72 -14.55 -2.56
C GLY A 18 0.85 -15.78 -3.46
N ARG A 19 0.82 -16.98 -2.86
CA ARG A 19 0.57 -18.19 -3.63
C ARG A 19 -0.92 -18.19 -4.01
N SER A 20 -1.23 -18.06 -5.30
CA SER A 20 -2.46 -18.65 -5.84
C SER A 20 -2.32 -20.17 -5.91
N SER A 21 -1.92 -20.80 -4.80
CA SER A 21 -1.75 -22.26 -4.69
C SER A 21 -3.07 -23.00 -4.95
N ARG A 22 -4.20 -22.29 -4.91
CA ARG A 22 -5.54 -22.83 -5.13
C ARG A 22 -5.93 -22.89 -6.61
N PHE A 23 -5.25 -22.20 -7.53
CA PHE A 23 -5.70 -22.05 -8.93
C PHE A 23 -4.59 -22.12 -10.01
N GLY A 24 -3.33 -22.35 -9.63
CA GLY A 24 -2.28 -22.75 -10.57
C GLY A 24 -1.73 -21.66 -11.51
N PHE A 25 -2.25 -20.43 -11.50
CA PHE A 25 -1.71 -19.32 -12.29
C PHE A 25 -1.05 -18.24 -11.42
N ASN A 26 0.00 -17.61 -11.94
CA ASN A 26 0.69 -16.52 -11.26
C ASN A 26 -0.04 -15.20 -11.52
N LYS A 27 -0.78 -14.68 -10.53
CA LYS A 27 -1.51 -13.41 -10.62
C LYS A 27 -0.61 -12.22 -11.03
N LEU A 28 0.71 -12.27 -10.77
CA LEU A 28 1.65 -11.22 -11.20
C LEU A 28 1.74 -11.08 -12.73
N LYS A 29 1.26 -12.09 -13.49
CA LYS A 29 1.17 -12.05 -14.95
C LYS A 29 -0.16 -11.46 -15.45
N ILE A 30 -1.17 -11.28 -14.59
CA ILE A 30 -2.45 -10.71 -15.00
C ILE A 30 -2.24 -9.24 -15.37
N LYS A 31 -2.84 -8.86 -16.49
CA LYS A 31 -2.84 -7.50 -17.01
C LYS A 31 -4.27 -7.03 -17.23
N VAL A 32 -4.57 -5.82 -16.79
CA VAL A 32 -5.80 -5.09 -17.13
C VAL A 32 -5.37 -3.92 -18.01
N ASP A 33 -6.03 -3.75 -19.16
CA ASP A 33 -5.66 -2.75 -20.16
C ASP A 33 -4.17 -2.81 -20.55
N THR A 34 -3.64 -4.03 -20.69
CA THR A 34 -2.23 -4.33 -21.01
C THR A 34 -1.18 -4.02 -19.92
N VAL A 35 -1.61 -3.55 -18.75
CA VAL A 35 -0.73 -3.18 -17.63
C VAL A 35 -0.81 -4.22 -16.50
N PRO A 36 0.32 -4.74 -15.99
CA PRO A 36 0.29 -5.66 -14.86
C PRO A 36 -0.37 -5.05 -13.63
N LEU A 37 -1.15 -5.84 -12.90
CA LEU A 37 -1.89 -5.37 -11.73
C LEU A 37 -1.00 -4.69 -10.67
N PHE A 38 0.21 -5.20 -10.41
CA PHE A 38 1.11 -4.57 -9.45
C PHE A 38 1.74 -3.26 -9.98
N ILE A 39 1.92 -3.12 -11.29
CA ILE A 39 2.38 -1.87 -11.92
C ILE A 39 1.27 -0.81 -11.84
N ASP A 40 0.02 -1.22 -12.04
CA ASP A 40 -1.15 -0.35 -11.85
C ASP A 40 -1.19 0.25 -10.43
N GLN A 41 -0.91 -0.55 -9.39
CA GLN A 41 -0.78 -0.04 -8.03
C GLN A 41 0.39 0.94 -7.85
N ILE A 42 1.54 0.69 -8.49
CA ILE A 42 2.67 1.62 -8.46
C ILE A 42 2.24 2.99 -9.00
N PHE A 43 1.54 3.03 -10.14
CA PHE A 43 1.07 4.30 -10.70
C PHE A 43 0.09 5.02 -9.79
N LYS A 44 -0.83 4.30 -9.13
CA LYS A 44 -1.79 4.88 -8.18
C LYS A 44 -1.10 5.42 -6.92
N LEU A 45 -0.15 4.68 -6.36
CA LEU A 45 0.61 5.12 -5.18
C LEU A 45 1.55 6.28 -5.50
N SER A 46 2.07 6.36 -6.72
CA SER A 46 2.95 7.46 -7.16
C SER A 46 2.28 8.84 -7.06
N PHE A 47 0.95 8.90 -6.89
CA PHE A 47 0.23 10.14 -6.64
C PHE A 47 0.44 10.72 -5.23
N PHE A 48 0.80 9.87 -4.29
CA PHE A 48 0.77 10.17 -2.85
C PHE A 48 2.09 9.83 -2.13
N CYS A 49 2.95 9.03 -2.76
CA CYS A 49 4.12 8.45 -2.13
C CYS A 49 5.41 8.92 -2.80
N ASP A 50 6.40 9.29 -1.98
CA ASP A 50 7.73 9.72 -2.40
C ASP A 50 8.67 8.53 -2.67
N GLU A 51 8.34 7.38 -2.07
CA GLU A 51 9.02 6.10 -2.22
C GLU A 51 7.99 5.00 -2.48
N ILE A 52 8.37 3.97 -3.26
CA ILE A 52 7.56 2.76 -3.40
C ILE A 52 8.40 1.50 -3.11
N ILE A 53 7.87 0.62 -2.26
CA ILE A 53 8.39 -0.70 -1.96
C ILE A 53 7.46 -1.75 -2.58
N ILE A 54 8.03 -2.70 -3.30
CA ILE A 54 7.33 -3.88 -3.82
C ILE A 54 7.75 -5.07 -2.94
N SER A 55 6.84 -5.53 -2.09
CA SER A 55 7.03 -6.72 -1.25
C SER A 55 6.72 -7.97 -2.07
N THR A 56 7.67 -8.87 -2.25
CA THR A 56 7.43 -10.11 -2.98
C THR A 56 8.33 -11.25 -2.51
N SER A 57 7.99 -12.50 -2.83
CA SER A 57 8.86 -13.65 -2.54
C SER A 57 10.08 -13.69 -3.47
N LYS A 58 11.21 -14.26 -3.00
CA LYS A 58 12.42 -14.48 -3.83
C LYS A 58 12.12 -15.17 -5.17
N SER A 59 11.20 -16.13 -5.19
CA SER A 59 10.79 -16.83 -6.42
C SER A 59 10.11 -15.94 -7.47
N HIS A 60 9.62 -14.76 -7.08
CA HIS A 60 8.95 -13.81 -7.97
C HIS A 60 9.83 -12.61 -8.36
N TYR A 61 11.05 -12.50 -7.83
CA TYR A 61 11.95 -11.37 -8.12
C TYR A 61 12.18 -11.18 -9.62
N SER A 62 12.45 -12.27 -10.35
CA SER A 62 12.74 -12.22 -11.78
C SER A 62 11.58 -11.64 -12.59
N ILE A 63 10.34 -12.07 -12.31
CA ILE A 63 9.16 -11.57 -13.01
C ILE A 63 8.85 -10.12 -12.64
N VAL A 64 8.91 -9.76 -11.35
CA VAL A 64 8.68 -8.39 -10.88
C VAL A 64 9.71 -7.44 -11.50
N SER A 65 10.99 -7.80 -11.47
CA SER A 65 12.08 -7.02 -12.06
C SER A 65 11.91 -6.87 -13.59
N SER A 66 11.59 -7.97 -14.29
CA SER A 66 11.37 -7.94 -15.75
C SER A 66 10.23 -6.99 -16.16
N GLU A 67 9.13 -7.03 -15.43
CA GLU A 67 7.96 -6.17 -15.69
C GLU A 67 8.23 -4.71 -15.26
N LEU A 68 8.95 -4.49 -14.16
CA LEU A 68 9.37 -3.16 -13.71
C LEU A 68 10.33 -2.49 -14.71
N ASN A 69 11.19 -3.26 -15.38
CA ASN A 69 12.05 -2.74 -16.46
C ASN A 69 11.23 -2.15 -17.63
N LYS A 70 9.99 -2.61 -17.82
CA LYS A 70 9.04 -2.13 -18.84
C LYS A 70 8.15 -0.99 -18.35
N ILE A 71 8.33 -0.46 -17.13
CA ILE A 71 7.40 0.50 -16.52
C ILE A 71 7.15 1.75 -17.37
N ARG A 72 8.16 2.26 -18.09
CA ARG A 72 8.00 3.40 -19.02
C ARG A 72 7.11 3.07 -20.22
N ILE A 73 7.10 1.82 -20.66
CA ILE A 73 6.21 1.35 -21.74
C ILE A 73 4.77 1.31 -21.20
N TYR A 74 4.58 0.82 -19.97
CA TYR A 74 3.26 0.80 -19.34
C TYR A 74 2.73 2.21 -19.10
N GLN A 75 3.56 3.13 -18.61
CA GLN A 75 3.19 4.53 -18.38
C GLN A 75 2.64 5.20 -19.64
N LYS A 76 3.27 4.99 -20.81
CA LYS A 76 2.81 5.55 -22.09
C LYS A 76 1.43 5.07 -22.54
N LYS A 77 1.02 3.89 -22.08
CA LYS A 77 -0.25 3.25 -22.46
C LYS A 77 -1.30 3.30 -21.36
N TYR A 78 -0.93 3.81 -20.19
CA TYR A 78 -1.78 3.77 -19.01
C TYR A 78 -2.91 4.79 -19.14
N ASP A 79 -4.14 4.31 -19.07
CA ASP A 79 -5.31 5.17 -18.99
C ASP A 79 -5.44 5.73 -17.56
N PHE A 80 -5.05 6.98 -17.37
CA PHE A 80 -5.13 7.66 -16.06
C PHE A 80 -6.55 8.06 -15.69
N GLU A 81 -7.49 8.13 -16.64
CA GLU A 81 -8.88 8.46 -16.34
C GLU A 81 -9.55 7.33 -15.53
N LYS A 82 -9.08 6.09 -15.66
CA LYS A 82 -9.57 4.96 -14.86
C LYS A 82 -9.24 5.05 -13.36
N ILE A 83 -8.29 5.90 -12.94
CA ILE A 83 -7.99 6.11 -11.52
C ILE A 83 -9.11 6.94 -10.83
N LYS A 84 -9.91 7.69 -11.61
CA LYS A 84 -10.95 8.60 -11.09
C LYS A 84 -12.23 7.89 -10.63
N VAL A 85 -12.31 6.56 -10.71
CA VAL A 85 -13.60 5.87 -10.69
C VAL A 85 -14.25 5.86 -9.31
N SER A 86 -15.46 6.42 -9.28
CA SER A 86 -16.61 5.77 -8.66
C SER A 86 -17.80 5.93 -9.60
N ASN A 87 -18.24 4.82 -10.18
CA ASN A 87 -19.33 4.65 -11.16
C ASN A 87 -19.03 4.92 -12.66
N ILE A 88 -18.79 3.82 -13.36
CA ILE A 88 -18.72 3.69 -14.82
C ILE A 88 -20.11 3.95 -15.47
N LYS A 89 -20.09 4.66 -16.62
CA LYS A 89 -21.15 5.17 -17.51
C LYS A 89 -21.82 6.49 -17.08
N LYS A 90 -21.44 7.57 -17.79
CA LYS A 90 -21.80 9.02 -17.69
C LYS A 90 -21.03 9.82 -16.64
N TYR A 91 -20.06 10.62 -17.10
CA TYR A 91 -19.46 11.72 -16.33
C TYR A 91 -19.96 13.08 -16.85
N PRO A 92 -20.33 14.05 -15.97
CA PRO A 92 -20.59 15.42 -16.36
C PRO A 92 -19.28 16.22 -16.49
N LYS A 93 -19.28 17.15 -17.44
CA LYS A 93 -18.24 18.11 -17.81
C LYS A 93 -17.58 18.79 -16.59
N THR A 94 -16.53 18.20 -16.05
CA THR A 94 -15.57 18.89 -15.17
C THR A 94 -14.40 19.33 -16.03
N ASN A 95 -14.03 20.61 -15.96
CA ASN A 95 -13.08 21.23 -16.87
C ASN A 95 -11.63 20.98 -16.42
N PHE A 96 -11.05 19.86 -16.83
CA PHE A 96 -9.67 19.42 -16.51
C PHE A 96 -8.58 20.09 -17.37
N LYS A 97 -8.82 21.28 -17.93
CA LYS A 97 -7.94 21.94 -18.92
C LYS A 97 -6.49 22.16 -18.48
N ASN A 98 -6.21 22.15 -17.17
CA ASN A 98 -4.86 22.40 -16.62
C ASN A 98 -4.11 21.12 -16.19
N PHE A 99 -4.69 19.94 -16.38
CA PHE A 99 -4.04 18.65 -16.08
C PHE A 99 -2.85 18.31 -17.02
N PRO A 100 -2.87 18.64 -18.33
CA PRO A 100 -1.78 18.33 -19.25
C PRO A 100 -0.44 19.03 -18.94
N GLU A 101 -0.44 20.21 -18.30
CA GLU A 101 0.79 20.92 -17.94
C GLU A 101 1.50 20.29 -16.72
N LYS A 102 0.75 19.64 -15.81
CA LYS A 102 1.33 18.79 -14.74
C LYS A 102 1.83 17.43 -15.23
N LEU A 103 1.47 17.00 -16.45
CA LEU A 103 1.76 15.67 -16.99
C LEU A 103 3.20 15.47 -17.47
N SER A 104 3.94 16.54 -17.78
CA SER A 104 5.32 16.46 -18.27
C SER A 104 6.35 16.19 -17.16
N THR A 105 5.98 16.43 -15.90
CA THR A 105 6.85 16.33 -14.72
C THR A 105 6.43 15.23 -13.74
N TYR A 106 5.41 14.43 -14.08
CA TYR A 106 4.77 13.49 -13.16
C TYR A 106 4.58 12.07 -13.71
N PRO A 107 4.90 11.02 -12.93
CA PRO A 107 6.03 10.90 -12.01
C PRO A 107 7.26 10.33 -12.74
N ASN A 108 8.46 10.74 -12.32
CA ASN A 108 9.70 10.01 -12.64
C ASN A 108 9.73 8.72 -11.79
N ILE A 109 8.91 7.75 -12.18
CA ILE A 109 8.64 6.50 -11.44
C ILE A 109 9.90 5.70 -11.09
N LYS A 110 11.04 5.92 -11.76
CA LYS A 110 12.24 5.07 -11.62
C LYS A 110 13.18 5.43 -10.46
N THR A 111 13.09 6.63 -9.86
CA THR A 111 14.15 7.05 -8.93
C THR A 111 14.03 6.43 -7.54
N ASN A 112 12.82 6.06 -7.09
CA ASN A 112 12.58 5.63 -5.70
C ASN A 112 11.74 4.32 -5.56
N ILE A 113 11.93 3.33 -6.45
CA ILE A 113 11.27 2.01 -6.34
C ILE A 113 12.26 0.95 -5.88
N ARG A 114 11.92 0.21 -4.81
CA ARG A 114 12.72 -0.92 -4.30
C ARG A 114 11.90 -2.21 -4.28
N ILE A 115 12.55 -3.34 -4.59
CA ILE A 115 11.94 -4.67 -4.44
C ILE A 115 12.51 -5.30 -3.17
N ILE A 116 11.63 -5.69 -2.25
CA ILE A 116 11.99 -6.28 -0.97
C ILE A 116 11.42 -7.69 -0.87
N SER A 117 12.24 -8.59 -0.33
CA SER A 117 11.88 -9.99 -0.14
C SER A 117 11.21 -10.14 1.20
N ASP A 118 9.98 -10.66 1.23
CA ASP A 118 9.23 -10.86 2.48
C ASP A 118 10.05 -11.65 3.55
N GLU A 119 10.99 -12.49 3.11
CA GLU A 119 11.85 -13.34 3.96
C GLU A 119 13.11 -12.65 4.54
N SER A 120 13.51 -11.44 4.10
CA SER A 120 14.86 -10.91 4.41
C SER A 120 15.11 -10.57 5.88
N ASP A 121 14.08 -10.17 6.62
CA ASP A 121 14.25 -9.56 7.96
C ASP A 121 13.82 -10.49 9.10
N VAL A 122 13.07 -11.55 8.78
CA VAL A 122 12.62 -12.52 9.80
C VAL A 122 13.77 -13.43 10.26
N ASP A 123 14.74 -13.68 9.39
CA ASP A 123 15.94 -14.44 9.74
C ASP A 123 16.79 -13.71 10.81
N ASN A 124 16.76 -12.36 10.83
CA ASN A 124 17.43 -11.51 11.82
C ASN A 124 16.64 -11.39 13.16
N LEU A 125 15.32 -11.59 13.12
CA LEU A 125 14.47 -11.59 14.31
C LEU A 125 14.70 -12.82 15.20
N ASN A 126 15.05 -13.95 14.58
CA ASN A 126 15.26 -15.20 15.30
C ASN A 126 16.66 -15.28 15.94
N THR A 127 17.63 -14.50 15.47
CA THR A 127 19.03 -14.51 15.95
C THR A 127 19.25 -13.66 17.20
N SER A 128 18.39 -12.66 17.45
CA SER A 128 18.52 -11.77 18.63
C SER A 128 17.92 -12.33 19.92
N ASN A 129 17.29 -13.52 19.87
CA ASN A 129 16.68 -14.21 21.02
C ASN A 129 17.41 -15.50 21.45
N SER A 130 18.54 -15.85 20.83
CA SER A 130 19.28 -17.08 21.17
C SER A 130 20.59 -16.76 21.89
N LEU A 131 20.53 -16.59 23.21
CA LEU A 131 21.68 -16.85 24.08
C LEU A 131 21.87 -18.37 24.18
N ASN A 132 23.03 -18.83 23.68
CA ASN A 132 23.72 -20.09 23.98
C ASN A 132 22.88 -21.37 24.13
N ILE A 133 22.65 -22.09 23.02
CA ILE A 133 22.64 -23.56 23.05
C ILE A 133 23.38 -24.08 21.81
N THR A 134 24.56 -24.63 22.04
CA THR A 134 25.29 -25.47 21.09
C THR A 134 24.51 -26.77 20.87
N ASN A 135 23.91 -26.94 19.70
CA ASN A 135 23.89 -28.22 19.00
C ASN A 135 23.35 -28.04 17.58
N SER A 136 24.14 -28.53 16.64
CA SER A 136 23.78 -28.76 15.25
C SER A 136 22.60 -29.73 15.18
N GLU A 137 21.42 -29.24 14.78
CA GLU A 137 20.53 -29.87 13.81
C GLU A 137 19.20 -29.11 13.65
N LYS A 138 18.66 -29.21 12.43
CA LYS A 138 17.29 -28.85 11.95
C LYS A 138 17.03 -27.40 11.58
N ILE A 139 17.26 -27.15 10.28
CA ILE A 139 16.43 -26.38 9.35
C ILE A 139 15.15 -25.84 10.00
N THR A 140 15.14 -24.55 10.32
CA THR A 140 13.97 -23.84 10.82
C THR A 140 12.86 -23.81 9.77
N PRO A 141 11.57 -23.82 10.18
CA PRO A 141 10.46 -23.91 9.24
C PRO A 141 10.43 -22.65 8.38
N SER A 142 10.68 -22.84 7.09
CA SER A 142 10.54 -21.83 6.04
C SER A 142 9.32 -20.96 6.31
N HIS A 143 9.53 -19.64 6.43
CA HIS A 143 8.43 -18.68 6.56
C HIS A 143 7.55 -18.59 5.30
N LYS A 144 7.79 -19.43 4.29
CA LYS A 144 6.93 -19.63 3.11
C LYS A 144 5.50 -19.94 3.54
N GLY A 145 4.60 -19.00 3.29
CA GLY A 145 3.15 -19.19 3.43
C GLY A 145 2.55 -18.69 4.74
N LYS A 146 3.29 -17.97 5.59
CA LYS A 146 2.79 -17.39 6.86
C LYS A 146 1.97 -16.09 6.70
N GLY A 147 1.36 -15.90 5.52
CA GLY A 147 0.42 -14.81 5.24
C GLY A 147 1.05 -13.43 5.01
N PRO A 148 0.20 -12.41 4.73
CA PRO A 148 0.62 -11.05 4.39
C PRO A 148 1.31 -10.28 5.53
N VAL A 149 1.17 -10.72 6.79
CA VAL A 149 1.78 -10.08 7.97
C VAL A 149 3.29 -9.91 7.81
N ILE A 150 3.97 -10.93 7.29
CA ILE A 150 5.42 -10.89 7.12
C ILE A 150 5.82 -9.83 6.08
N GLY A 151 5.14 -9.79 4.94
CA GLY A 151 5.39 -8.78 3.91
C GLY A 151 5.14 -7.36 4.42
N ILE A 152 4.08 -7.15 5.21
CA ILE A 152 3.80 -5.87 5.87
C ILE A 152 4.92 -5.49 6.84
N TYR A 153 5.32 -6.41 7.74
CA TYR A 153 6.38 -6.15 8.71
C TYR A 153 7.70 -5.78 8.02
N THR A 154 8.17 -6.63 7.11
CA THR A 154 9.46 -6.43 6.40
C THR A 154 9.43 -5.14 5.59
N SER A 155 8.32 -4.83 4.90
CA SER A 155 8.20 -3.59 4.13
C SER A 155 8.16 -2.35 5.02
N LEU A 156 7.42 -2.37 6.14
CA LEU A 156 7.40 -1.26 7.10
C LEU A 156 8.76 -1.05 7.78
N ALA A 157 9.50 -2.13 8.06
CA ALA A 157 10.83 -2.06 8.66
C ALA A 157 11.84 -1.38 7.73
N ASN A 158 11.71 -1.61 6.42
CA ASN A 158 12.57 -1.03 5.39
C ASN A 158 12.09 0.31 4.83
N ALA A 159 10.84 0.70 5.07
CA ALA A 159 10.30 1.99 4.63
C ALA A 159 11.17 3.16 5.15
N SER A 160 11.49 4.13 4.29
CA SER A 160 12.29 5.28 4.72
C SER A 160 11.50 6.24 5.60
N TYR A 161 10.18 6.29 5.38
CA TYR A 161 9.28 7.24 6.03
C TYR A 161 8.46 6.61 7.15
N PHE A 162 7.93 7.47 8.03
CA PHE A 162 7.17 7.03 9.20
C PHE A 162 5.83 6.39 8.83
N TYR A 163 5.15 6.91 7.81
CA TYR A 163 3.88 6.38 7.31
C TYR A 163 4.05 5.66 5.98
N SER A 164 3.26 4.60 5.81
CA SER A 164 3.17 3.84 4.57
C SER A 164 1.72 3.56 4.17
N ILE A 165 1.37 3.81 2.91
CA ILE A 165 0.13 3.30 2.32
C ILE A 165 0.41 1.88 1.85
N ILE A 166 -0.36 0.91 2.34
CA ILE A 166 -0.23 -0.50 1.97
C ILE A 166 -1.40 -0.89 1.07
N VAL A 167 -1.10 -1.45 -0.11
CA VAL A 167 -2.10 -2.00 -1.04
C VAL A 167 -1.70 -3.41 -1.52
N ALA A 168 -2.67 -4.33 -1.56
CA ALA A 168 -2.52 -5.58 -2.32
C ALA A 168 -2.55 -5.30 -3.83
N PHE A 169 -1.78 -6.07 -4.59
CA PHE A 169 -1.71 -5.86 -6.03
C PHE A 169 -2.96 -6.31 -6.78
N ASP A 170 -3.76 -7.21 -6.22
CA ASP A 170 -4.94 -7.80 -6.86
C ASP A 170 -6.22 -6.97 -6.71
N MET A 171 -6.11 -5.70 -6.30
CA MET A 171 -7.22 -4.73 -6.22
C MET A 171 -7.21 -3.72 -7.38
N PRO A 172 -7.72 -4.08 -8.58
CA PRO A 172 -7.59 -3.25 -9.79
C PRO A 172 -8.38 -1.93 -9.76
N PHE A 173 -9.38 -1.79 -8.89
CA PHE A 173 -10.30 -0.64 -8.89
C PHE A 173 -10.05 0.35 -7.75
N ILE A 174 -8.93 0.26 -7.03
CA ILE A 174 -8.52 1.30 -6.07
C ILE A 174 -8.51 2.65 -6.78
N SER A 175 -9.33 3.59 -6.29
CA SER A 175 -9.48 4.93 -6.84
C SER A 175 -8.54 5.94 -6.17
N TYR A 176 -8.30 7.06 -6.86
CA TYR A 176 -7.63 8.22 -6.29
C TYR A 176 -8.32 8.72 -5.01
N ASN A 177 -9.66 8.75 -4.99
CA ASN A 177 -10.42 9.26 -3.85
C ASN A 177 -10.25 8.40 -2.60
N LEU A 178 -10.09 7.08 -2.77
CA LEU A 178 -9.81 6.18 -1.66
C LEU A 178 -8.44 6.47 -1.03
N LEU A 179 -7.40 6.53 -1.86
CA LEU A 179 -6.04 6.82 -1.39
C LEU A 179 -5.94 8.25 -0.80
N LYS A 180 -6.60 9.22 -1.43
CA LYS A 180 -6.72 10.58 -0.91
C LYS A 180 -7.43 10.61 0.44
N SER A 181 -8.49 9.82 0.62
CA SER A 181 -9.19 9.73 1.91
C SER A 181 -8.27 9.16 3.00
N LEU A 182 -7.47 8.13 2.73
CA LEU A 182 -6.50 7.61 3.70
C LEU A 182 -5.49 8.68 4.15
N VAL A 183 -4.98 9.48 3.21
CA VAL A 183 -4.03 10.56 3.50
C VAL A 183 -4.72 11.72 4.23
N TYR A 184 -5.86 12.21 3.72
CA TYR A 184 -6.56 13.35 4.29
C TYR A 184 -7.08 13.10 5.70
N GLU A 185 -7.66 11.93 5.95
CA GLU A 185 -8.16 11.56 7.28
C GLU A 185 -7.04 11.41 8.32
N SER A 186 -5.81 11.20 7.85
CA SER A 186 -4.64 11.19 8.75
C SER A 186 -4.18 12.56 9.19
N GLY A 187 -4.76 13.64 8.64
CA GLY A 187 -4.27 15.00 8.85
C GLY A 187 -2.85 15.20 8.31
N ILE A 188 -2.35 14.29 7.47
CA ILE A 188 -1.04 14.41 6.84
C ILE A 188 -1.16 15.39 5.67
N ASN A 189 -0.40 16.48 5.73
CA ASN A 189 -0.28 17.39 4.60
C ASN A 189 0.77 16.85 3.60
N THR A 190 0.30 16.46 2.41
CA THR A 190 1.16 16.01 1.30
C THR A 190 1.40 17.11 0.26
N GLU A 191 0.69 18.24 0.35
CA GLU A 191 0.82 19.33 -0.60
C GLU A 191 1.97 20.27 -0.18
N GLU A 192 2.80 20.67 -1.14
CA GLU A 192 3.74 21.77 -0.91
C GLU A 192 2.97 23.08 -0.78
N PRO A 193 3.34 23.96 0.17
CA PRO A 193 2.69 25.25 0.31
C PRO A 193 2.94 26.09 -0.95
N SER A 194 2.00 26.06 -1.89
CA SER A 194 2.05 26.87 -3.10
C SER A 194 0.75 27.65 -3.28
N SER A 195 0.87 28.94 -2.96
CA SER A 195 0.15 30.11 -3.48
C SER A 195 -1.39 30.11 -3.55
N SER A 196 -1.94 31.00 -2.72
CA SER A 196 -3.12 31.87 -2.92
C SER A 196 -4.51 31.48 -2.40
N GLU A 197 -4.72 30.29 -1.85
CA GLU A 197 -5.92 30.05 -1.03
C GLU A 197 -5.57 29.39 0.32
N PRO A 198 -5.91 30.00 1.46
CA PRO A 198 -5.74 29.34 2.75
C PRO A 198 -6.84 28.28 2.86
N ALA A 199 -6.48 27.01 2.72
CA ALA A 199 -7.29 25.95 3.28
C ALA A 199 -7.16 26.04 4.81
N THR A 200 -7.96 26.92 5.42
CA THR A 200 -8.12 27.05 6.86
C THR A 200 -8.90 25.85 7.38
N ILE A 201 -8.27 24.68 7.34
CA ILE A 201 -8.72 23.54 8.14
C ILE A 201 -7.63 23.32 9.17
N SER A 202 -7.89 23.84 10.38
CA SER A 202 -7.06 23.61 11.55
C SER A 202 -7.21 22.14 11.96
N TYR A 203 -6.48 21.25 11.30
CA TYR A 203 -6.31 19.88 11.77
C TYR A 203 -5.37 19.87 12.96
N ASP A 204 -5.77 19.15 14.01
CA ASP A 204 -4.93 18.90 15.17
C ASP A 204 -3.88 17.84 14.81
N TYR A 205 -2.75 18.30 14.29
CA TYR A 205 -1.57 17.49 13.96
C TYR A 205 -0.97 16.73 15.16
N SER A 206 -1.48 16.93 16.40
CA SER A 206 -0.98 16.27 17.60
C SER A 206 -1.46 14.83 17.78
N LYS A 207 -2.49 14.38 17.04
CA LYS A 207 -3.03 13.00 17.14
C LYS A 207 -2.66 12.14 15.93
N LYS A 208 -1.38 11.85 15.79
CA LYS A 208 -0.88 10.81 14.88
C LYS A 208 -1.35 9.43 15.39
N ARG A 209 -2.14 8.72 14.58
CA ARG A 209 -2.59 7.35 14.87
C ARG A 209 -1.59 6.33 14.33
N ASP A 210 -1.62 5.12 14.88
CA ASP A 210 -0.78 4.03 14.41
C ASP A 210 -1.26 3.48 13.06
N ALA A 211 -2.58 3.50 12.80
CA ALA A 211 -3.12 3.11 11.51
C ALA A 211 -4.46 3.78 11.20
N TYR A 212 -4.73 3.97 9.91
CA TYR A 212 -6.02 4.40 9.36
C TYR A 212 -6.53 3.30 8.44
N ILE A 213 -7.59 2.62 8.88
CA ILE A 213 -8.02 1.36 8.30
C ILE A 213 -9.46 1.47 7.84
N ILE A 214 -9.74 0.90 6.68
CA ILE A 214 -11.08 0.82 6.13
C ILE A 214 -11.79 -0.40 6.71
N LYS A 215 -13.03 -0.21 7.16
CA LYS A 215 -13.90 -1.30 7.59
C LYS A 215 -15.18 -1.32 6.75
N THR A 216 -15.33 -2.39 5.98
CA THR A 216 -16.54 -2.69 5.22
C THR A 216 -17.43 -3.65 6.01
N GLU A 217 -18.59 -3.99 5.46
CA GLU A 217 -19.47 -5.04 6.01
C GLU A 217 -18.79 -6.41 6.05
N LYS A 218 -17.77 -6.65 5.20
CA LYS A 218 -17.01 -7.91 5.16
C LYS A 218 -15.88 -7.96 6.20
N GLY A 219 -15.58 -6.84 6.86
CA GLY A 219 -14.52 -6.73 7.86
C GLY A 219 -13.51 -5.63 7.53
N PHE A 220 -12.30 -5.75 8.09
CA PHE A 220 -11.22 -4.81 7.84
C PHE A 220 -10.52 -5.10 6.51
N GLU A 221 -10.33 -4.06 5.70
CA GLU A 221 -9.53 -4.10 4.48
C GLU A 221 -8.05 -3.93 4.83
N VAL A 222 -7.48 -4.91 5.53
CA VAL A 222 -6.11 -4.82 6.09
C VAL A 222 -5.01 -4.66 5.04
N LEU A 223 -5.28 -5.04 3.79
CA LEU A 223 -4.34 -4.87 2.68
C LEU A 223 -4.65 -3.60 1.86
N CYS A 224 -5.44 -2.67 2.41
CA CYS A 224 -5.69 -1.34 1.86
C CYS A 224 -5.81 -0.34 3.03
N GLY A 225 -4.71 0.28 3.43
CA GLY A 225 -4.72 1.20 4.57
C GLY A 225 -3.44 2.00 4.74
N LEU A 226 -3.46 2.96 5.66
CA LEU A 226 -2.29 3.74 6.06
C LEU A 226 -1.77 3.21 7.40
N TYR A 227 -0.49 2.88 7.46
CA TYR A 227 0.16 2.28 8.63
C TYR A 227 1.39 3.10 9.02
N SER A 228 1.64 3.23 10.31
CA SER A 228 2.85 3.88 10.83
C SER A 228 3.93 2.86 11.21
N LYS A 229 5.15 3.33 11.43
CA LYS A 229 6.23 2.51 12.00
C LYS A 229 5.95 2.00 13.42
N ASN A 230 5.02 2.60 14.15
CA ASN A 230 4.65 2.10 15.49
C ASN A 230 4.01 0.70 15.43
N CYS A 231 3.45 0.31 14.28
CA CYS A 231 2.95 -1.05 14.08
C CYS A 231 4.04 -2.13 14.18
N LEU A 232 5.33 -1.78 14.02
CA LEU A 232 6.42 -2.76 13.97
C LEU A 232 6.55 -3.60 15.25
N GLY A 233 6.36 -2.98 16.41
CA GLY A 233 6.47 -3.67 17.71
C GLY A 233 5.45 -4.79 17.83
N ILE A 234 4.17 -4.48 17.62
CA ILE A 234 3.09 -5.45 17.72
C ILE A 234 3.13 -6.50 16.59
N LEU A 235 3.54 -6.09 15.37
CA LEU A 235 3.72 -7.03 14.26
C LEU A 235 4.81 -8.05 14.59
N LYS A 236 5.97 -7.59 15.09
CA LYS A 236 7.08 -8.46 15.53
C LYS A 236 6.63 -9.43 16.62
N GLU A 237 5.91 -8.94 17.63
CA GLU A 237 5.38 -9.77 18.71
C GLU A 237 4.42 -10.84 18.19
N ASN A 238 3.46 -10.46 17.33
CA ASN A 238 2.50 -11.38 16.73
C ASN A 238 3.18 -12.44 15.85
N ILE A 239 4.18 -12.06 15.06
CA ILE A 239 4.98 -13.00 14.26
C ILE A 239 5.68 -14.01 15.18
N GLY A 240 6.31 -13.55 16.27
CA GLY A 240 6.96 -14.42 17.26
C GLY A 240 6.00 -15.38 17.96
N LYS A 241 4.77 -14.92 18.23
CA LYS A 241 3.67 -15.72 18.79
C LYS A 241 2.92 -16.57 17.75
N GLN A 242 3.36 -16.58 16.49
CA GLN A 242 2.71 -17.27 15.37
C GLN A 242 1.24 -16.85 15.12
N LYS A 243 0.89 -15.60 15.46
CA LYS A 243 -0.41 -14.98 15.18
C LYS A 243 -0.34 -14.22 13.85
N TYR A 244 -0.90 -14.81 12.79
CA TYR A 244 -0.78 -14.28 11.42
C TYR A 244 -2.01 -13.54 10.89
N LYS A 245 -3.01 -13.28 11.73
CA LYS A 245 -4.19 -12.51 11.33
C LYS A 245 -3.92 -11.02 11.59
N ILE A 246 -3.75 -10.24 10.52
CA ILE A 246 -3.35 -8.82 10.61
C ILE A 246 -4.32 -8.04 11.50
N SER A 247 -5.63 -8.24 11.36
CA SER A 247 -6.62 -7.47 12.11
C SER A 247 -6.49 -7.57 13.63
N ASP A 248 -5.82 -8.60 14.14
CA ASP A 248 -5.64 -8.79 15.58
C ASP A 248 -4.68 -7.75 16.18
N ILE A 249 -3.82 -7.09 15.36
CA ILE A 249 -2.94 -6.02 15.84
C ILE A 249 -3.73 -4.78 16.27
N PHE A 250 -4.91 -4.55 15.70
CA PHE A 250 -5.70 -3.34 15.93
C PHE A 250 -6.24 -3.23 17.36
N ASN A 251 -6.28 -4.33 18.11
CA ASN A 251 -6.66 -4.31 19.52
C ASN A 251 -5.59 -3.67 20.42
N TYR A 252 -4.38 -3.47 19.90
CA TYR A 252 -3.21 -3.00 20.64
C TYR A 252 -2.63 -1.71 20.07
N LEU A 253 -3.31 -1.12 19.07
CA LEU A 253 -2.86 0.07 18.36
C LEU A 253 -3.90 1.17 18.48
N ASP A 254 -3.45 2.41 18.48
CA ASP A 254 -4.34 3.56 18.33
C ASP A 254 -4.74 3.72 16.86
N ILE A 255 -5.96 3.33 16.51
CA ILE A 255 -6.41 3.31 15.11
C ILE A 255 -7.58 4.26 14.85
N GLU A 256 -7.63 4.78 13.62
CA GLU A 256 -8.82 5.42 13.06
C GLU A 256 -9.50 4.47 12.08
N ILE A 257 -10.82 4.28 12.25
CA ILE A 257 -11.62 3.43 11.37
C ILE A 257 -12.41 4.30 10.40
N ILE A 258 -12.08 4.20 9.11
CA ILE A 258 -12.84 4.87 8.04
C ILE A 258 -14.03 3.98 7.67
N SER A 259 -15.22 4.40 8.09
CA SER A 259 -16.47 3.67 7.85
C SER A 259 -16.96 3.81 6.41
N ILE A 260 -17.77 2.84 5.96
CA ILE A 260 -18.39 2.86 4.63
C ILE A 260 -19.25 4.11 4.37
N ASN A 261 -19.88 4.68 5.40
CA ASN A 261 -20.70 5.88 5.26
C ASN A 261 -19.85 7.09 4.89
N LYS A 262 -18.67 7.22 5.52
CA LYS A 262 -17.69 8.25 5.23
C LYS A 262 -17.08 8.08 3.83
N LEU A 263 -16.79 6.83 3.45
CA LEU A 263 -16.34 6.51 2.09
C LEU A 263 -17.38 6.90 1.03
N LYS A 264 -18.66 6.57 1.24
CA LYS A 264 -19.75 6.93 0.32
C LYS A 264 -19.90 8.45 0.14
N GLN A 265 -19.74 9.23 1.21
CA GLN A 265 -19.75 10.71 1.14
C GLN A 265 -18.66 11.25 0.21
N ASN A 266 -17.50 10.58 0.19
CA ASN A 266 -16.37 10.91 -0.69
C ASN A 266 -16.43 10.23 -2.07
N ARG A 267 -17.60 9.69 -2.44
CA ARG A 267 -17.81 8.96 -3.70
C ARG A 267 -16.80 7.81 -3.83
N ILE A 268 -16.72 6.97 -2.81
CA ILE A 268 -15.96 5.72 -2.84
C ILE A 268 -16.96 4.60 -2.69
N ASP A 269 -17.04 3.76 -3.71
CA ASP A 269 -17.94 2.61 -3.76
C ASP A 269 -17.21 1.32 -3.33
N SER A 270 -17.98 0.22 -3.22
CA SER A 270 -17.44 -1.09 -2.84
C SER A 270 -16.53 -1.72 -3.89
N LEU A 271 -16.55 -1.23 -5.14
CA LEU A 271 -15.73 -1.79 -6.22
C LEU A 271 -14.24 -1.56 -5.93
N ASN A 272 -13.91 -0.51 -5.19
CA ASN A 272 -12.55 -0.22 -4.72
C ASN A 272 -11.89 -1.38 -3.94
N PHE A 273 -12.70 -2.26 -3.34
CA PHE A 273 -12.26 -3.41 -2.54
C PHE A 273 -12.42 -4.75 -3.26
N PHE A 274 -12.71 -4.72 -4.56
CA PHE A 274 -12.76 -5.94 -5.37
C PHE A 274 -11.35 -6.51 -5.54
N ASN A 275 -11.24 -7.82 -5.32
CA ASN A 275 -9.98 -8.55 -5.44
C ASN A 275 -10.10 -9.62 -6.52
N ILE A 276 -9.19 -9.64 -7.50
CA ILE A 276 -9.12 -10.70 -8.51
C ILE A 276 -8.54 -11.95 -7.87
N ASN A 277 -9.35 -13.01 -7.72
CA ASN A 277 -8.94 -14.26 -7.06
C ASN A 277 -9.03 -15.49 -7.96
N ARG A 278 -9.88 -15.45 -8.98
CA ARG A 278 -10.15 -16.56 -9.91
C ARG A 278 -10.07 -16.10 -11.36
N LEU A 279 -10.23 -17.02 -12.31
CA LEU A 279 -10.19 -16.69 -13.75
C LEU A 279 -11.47 -15.97 -14.21
N GLU A 280 -12.57 -16.18 -13.50
CA GLU A 280 -13.86 -15.57 -13.80
C GLU A 280 -14.00 -14.14 -13.29
N ASP A 281 -13.09 -13.71 -12.39
CA ASP A 281 -13.01 -12.35 -11.81
C ASP A 281 -12.32 -11.38 -12.79
#